data_AF-A0A314YP21-F1
#
_entry.id   AF-A0A314YP21-F1
#
_cell.length_a   1.000
_cell.length_b   1.000
_cell.length_c   1.000
_cell.angle_alpha   90.00
_cell.angle_beta   90.00
_cell.angle_gamma   90.00
#
_symmetry.space_group_name_H-M   'P 1'
#
loop_
_entity.id
_entity.type
_entity.pdbx_description
1 polymer ?
#
loop_
_entity_poly.entity_id
_entity_poly.type
_entity_poly.pdbx_seq_one_letter_code
_entity_poly.pdbx_strand_id
1 'polypeptide(L)'
;MELRDALYSLGLAIPPSVLQLLISKYDDGSGSRVELNFDSFVECGMIVKGLTDKFKEKDLRYSGSATINYDTFMSMVIPFLVSYN
;
A
#
# COMPACT_ATOMS: atom_id res chain seq x y z
N MET A 1 1.50 13.28 8.77
CA MET A 1 0.12 13.31 9.30
C MET A 1 -0.86 13.25 8.14
N GLU A 2 -0.71 14.13 7.16
CA GLU A 2 -1.55 14.20 5.94
C GLU A 2 -1.69 12.87 5.17
N LEU A 3 -0.60 12.10 4.96
CA LEU A 3 -0.66 10.77 4.31
C LEU A 3 -1.58 9.79 5.05
N ARG A 4 -1.48 9.75 6.38
CA ARG A 4 -2.30 8.85 7.21
C ARG A 4 -3.78 9.22 7.08
N ASP A 5 -4.08 10.51 7.15
CA ASP A 5 -5.46 11.01 7.13
C ASP A 5 -6.09 10.86 5.73
N ALA A 6 -5.30 11.05 4.67
CA ALA A 6 -5.70 10.78 3.30
C ALA A 6 -6.01 9.28 3.06
N LEU A 7 -5.10 8.38 3.46
CA LEU A 7 -5.32 6.94 3.35
C LEU A 7 -6.52 6.47 4.19
N TYR A 8 -6.69 7.04 5.39
CA TYR A 8 -7.82 6.75 6.25
C TYR A 8 -9.15 7.20 5.61
N SER A 9 -9.18 8.37 4.97
CA SER A 9 -10.35 8.88 4.23
C SER A 9 -10.72 8.00 3.02
N LEU A 10 -9.77 7.25 2.47
CA LEU A 10 -9.99 6.25 1.41
C LEU A 10 -10.49 4.90 1.95
N GLY A 11 -10.72 4.78 3.27
CA GLY A 11 -11.17 3.56 3.94
C GLY A 11 -10.03 2.57 4.26
N LEU A 12 -8.78 3.02 4.21
CA LEU A 12 -7.61 2.16 4.45
C LEU A 12 -7.10 2.34 5.88
N ALA A 13 -7.38 1.35 6.74
CA ALA A 13 -6.79 1.25 8.08
C ALA A 13 -5.39 0.63 7.98
N ILE A 14 -4.42 1.43 7.51
CA ILE A 14 -3.05 0.98 7.26
C ILE A 14 -2.31 0.77 8.59
N PRO A 15 -1.68 -0.38 8.83
CA PRO A 15 -0.86 -0.59 10.02
C PRO A 15 0.27 0.45 10.11
N PRO A 16 0.62 0.95 11.31
CA PRO A 16 1.67 1.96 11.47
C PRO A 16 3.02 1.57 10.84
N SER A 17 3.38 0.29 10.88
CA SER A 17 4.60 -0.23 10.24
C SER A 17 4.58 -0.10 8.72
N VAL A 18 3.42 -0.34 8.09
CA VAL A 18 3.25 -0.19 6.64
C VAL A 18 3.29 1.29 6.25
N LEU A 19 2.66 2.15 7.04
CA LEU A 19 2.72 3.60 6.84
C LEU A 19 4.15 4.13 6.91
N GLN A 20 4.96 3.65 7.85
CA GLN A 20 6.37 4.03 7.95
C GLN A 20 7.17 3.57 6.73
N LEU A 21 6.94 2.35 6.24
CA LEU A 21 7.58 1.86 5.02
C LEU A 21 7.24 2.73 3.81
N LEU A 22 5.96 3.13 3.66
CA LEU A 22 5.54 4.06 2.62
C LEU A 22 6.30 5.38 2.73
N ILE A 23 6.28 6.02 3.91
CA ILE A 23 7.00 7.28 4.14
C ILE A 23 8.49 7.14 3.80
N SER A 24 9.14 6.04 4.19
CA SER A 24 10.56 5.81 3.92
C SER A 24 10.92 5.64 2.44
N LYS A 25 9.96 5.24 1.59
CA LYS A 25 10.15 5.18 0.13
C LYS A 25 10.05 6.54 -0.54
N TYR A 26 9.41 7.47 0.14
CA TYR A 26 9.08 8.81 -0.31
C TYR A 26 9.99 9.88 0.29
N ASP A 27 10.65 9.57 1.40
CA ASP A 27 11.70 10.39 1.99
C ASP A 27 13.01 10.14 1.23
N ASP A 28 13.43 11.11 0.41
CA ASP A 28 14.69 11.06 -0.34
C ASP A 28 15.92 11.42 0.52
N GLY A 29 15.72 11.70 1.81
CA GLY A 29 16.79 12.06 2.74
C GLY A 29 17.41 13.44 2.47
N SER A 30 16.86 14.22 1.54
CA SER A 30 17.42 15.52 1.13
C SER A 30 17.07 16.66 2.11
N GLY A 31 16.14 16.44 3.05
CA GLY A 31 15.66 17.47 3.98
C GLY A 31 14.87 18.59 3.29
N SER A 32 14.71 18.54 1.96
CA SER A 32 13.75 19.36 1.24
C SER A 32 12.35 18.96 1.69
N ARG A 33 11.45 19.93 1.88
CA ARG A 33 10.02 19.63 1.98
C ARG A 33 9.67 18.91 0.70
N VAL A 34 9.54 17.60 0.82
CA VAL A 34 9.33 16.72 -0.30
C VAL A 34 8.08 17.22 -1.01
N GLU A 35 8.26 17.94 -2.11
CA GLU A 35 7.29 17.99 -3.20
C GLU A 35 7.25 16.56 -3.72
N LEU A 36 6.66 15.68 -2.91
CA LEU A 36 6.34 14.33 -3.29
C LEU A 36 5.57 14.50 -4.57
N ASN A 37 6.12 13.97 -5.66
CA ASN A 37 5.40 13.86 -6.91
C ASN A 37 4.05 13.24 -6.55
N PHE A 38 3.00 14.06 -6.55
CA PHE A 38 1.69 13.70 -6.01
C PHE A 38 1.18 12.42 -6.69
N ASP A 39 1.57 12.23 -7.95
CA ASP A 39 1.33 11.05 -8.74
C ASP A 39 1.94 9.78 -8.14
N SER A 40 3.21 9.81 -7.70
CA SER A 40 3.86 8.67 -7.05
C SER A 40 3.18 8.33 -5.70
N PHE A 41 2.74 9.33 -4.96
CA PHE A 41 1.96 9.14 -3.74
C PHE A 41 0.61 8.46 -4.02
N VAL A 42 -0.13 8.96 -5.01
CA VAL A 42 -1.43 8.41 -5.42
C VAL A 42 -1.25 6.98 -5.91
N GLU A 43 -0.26 6.72 -6.74
CA GLU A 43 0.11 5.39 -7.24
C GLU A 43 0.35 4.42 -6.08
N CYS A 44 1.14 4.82 -5.09
CA CYS A 44 1.39 3.98 -3.91
C CYS A 44 0.14 3.68 -3.11
N GLY A 45 -0.68 4.70 -2.85
CA GLY A 45 -1.95 4.53 -2.14
C GLY A 45 -2.86 3.54 -2.86
N MET A 46 -2.91 3.61 -4.19
CA MET A 46 -3.70 2.71 -5.02
C MET A 46 -3.16 1.27 -5.01
N ILE A 47 -1.84 1.08 -5.06
CA ILE A 47 -1.22 -0.25 -4.92
C ILE A 47 -1.55 -0.86 -3.56
N VAL A 48 -1.36 -0.10 -2.47
CA VAL A 48 -1.62 -0.61 -1.12
C VAL A 48 -3.10 -0.91 -0.92
N LYS A 49 -4.00 -0.09 -1.47
CA LYS A 49 -5.44 -0.36 -1.49
C LYS A 49 -5.74 -1.68 -2.20
N GLY A 50 -5.23 -1.87 -3.41
CA GLY A 50 -5.47 -3.07 -4.19
C GLY A 50 -4.94 -4.34 -3.52
N LEU A 51 -3.74 -4.29 -2.95
CA LEU A 51 -3.17 -5.39 -2.15
C LEU A 51 -4.01 -5.69 -0.91
N THR A 52 -4.50 -4.65 -0.23
CA THR A 52 -5.38 -4.81 0.94
C THR A 52 -6.70 -5.48 0.56
N ASP A 53 -7.31 -5.07 -0.53
CA ASP A 53 -8.58 -5.66 -1.00
C ASP A 53 -8.37 -7.10 -1.46
N LYS A 54 -7.26 -7.41 -2.15
CA LYS A 54 -6.88 -8.79 -2.47
C LYS A 54 -6.62 -9.65 -1.24
N PHE A 55 -6.02 -9.08 -0.20
CA PHE A 55 -5.83 -9.79 1.06
C PHE A 55 -7.17 -10.11 1.74
N LYS A 56 -8.13 -9.18 1.76
CA LYS A 56 -9.48 -9.41 2.32
C LYS A 56 -10.22 -10.55 1.62
N GLU A 57 -10.01 -10.75 0.32
CA GLU A 57 -10.56 -11.90 -0.41
C GLU A 57 -10.04 -13.25 0.13
N LYS A 58 -8.88 -13.26 0.81
CA LYS A 58 -8.24 -14.46 1.39
C LYS A 58 -8.44 -14.58 2.90
N ASP A 59 -8.62 -13.47 3.62
CA ASP A 59 -8.96 -13.44 5.04
C ASP A 59 -10.47 -13.56 5.27
N LEU A 60 -11.02 -14.74 4.97
CA LEU A 60 -12.46 -15.03 5.03
C LEU A 60 -13.08 -14.85 6.41
N ARG A 61 -12.25 -14.82 7.47
CA ARG A 61 -12.68 -14.65 8.86
C ARG A 61 -12.46 -13.24 9.39
N TYR A 62 -11.94 -12.33 8.57
CA TYR A 62 -11.56 -10.96 8.99
C TYR A 62 -10.68 -10.95 10.24
N SER A 63 -9.77 -11.91 10.33
CA SER A 63 -8.88 -12.13 11.47
C SER A 63 -7.58 -11.32 11.39
N GLY A 64 -7.34 -10.67 10.25
CA GLY A 64 -6.07 -10.02 9.92
C GLY A 64 -4.98 -11.01 9.50
N SER A 65 -5.33 -12.25 9.16
CA SER A 65 -4.37 -13.30 8.79
C SER A 65 -4.96 -14.25 7.76
N ALA A 66 -4.16 -14.64 6.77
CA ALA A 66 -4.55 -15.60 5.75
C ALA A 66 -3.37 -16.54 5.44
N THR A 67 -3.66 -17.82 5.24
CA THR A 67 -2.69 -18.80 4.74
C THR A 67 -2.89 -18.94 3.24
N ILE A 68 -1.88 -18.55 2.46
CA ILE A 68 -1.89 -18.63 0.99
C ILE A 68 -0.67 -19.42 0.52
N ASN A 69 -0.82 -20.17 -0.57
CA ASN A 69 0.31 -20.82 -1.22
C ASN A 69 1.05 -19.83 -2.13
N TYR A 70 2.24 -20.23 -2.59
CA TYR A 70 3.11 -19.40 -3.42
C TYR A 70 2.45 -18.91 -4.72
N ASP A 71 1.71 -19.79 -5.40
CA ASP A 71 1.01 -19.46 -6.65
C ASP A 71 -0.06 -18.38 -6.44
N THR A 72 -0.85 -18.51 -5.36
CA THR A 72 -1.84 -17.51 -4.96
C THR A 72 -1.18 -16.19 -4.61
N PHE A 73 -0.07 -16.23 -3.85
CA PHE A 73 0.69 -15.03 -3.50
C PHE A 73 1.21 -14.30 -4.75
N MET A 74 1.86 -15.02 -5.67
CA MET A 74 2.38 -14.42 -6.90
C MET A 74 1.28 -13.84 -7.78
N SER A 75 0.18 -14.57 -7.96
CA SER A 75 -0.99 -14.09 -8.70
C SER A 75 -1.64 -12.85 -8.08
N MET A 76 -1.56 -12.70 -6.75
CA MET A 76 -2.03 -11.51 -6.05
C MET A 76 -1.10 -10.31 -6.23
N VAL A 77 0.23 -10.51 -6.26
CA VAL A 77 1.20 -9.39 -6.22
C VAL A 77 1.58 -8.88 -7.61
N ILE A 78 1.79 -9.77 -8.59
CA ILE A 78 2.29 -9.42 -9.93
C ILE A 78 1.49 -8.30 -10.62
N PRO A 79 0.15 -8.26 -10.56
CA PRO A 79 -0.63 -7.18 -11.19
C PRO A 79 -0.29 -5.77 -10.70
N PHE A 80 0.34 -5.64 -9.53
CA PHE A 80 0.73 -4.36 -8.94
C PHE A 80 2.18 -3.97 -9.21
N LEU A 81 2.98 -4.85 -9.83
CA LEU A 81 4.39 -4.60 -10.15
C LEU A 81 4.59 -3.99 -11.54
N VAL A 82 3.59 -4.09 -12.43
CA VAL A 82 3.68 -3.58 -13.79
C VAL A 82 3.22 -2.13 -13.81
N SER A 83 4.18 -1.21 -13.82
CA SER A 83 3.94 0.19 -14.14
C SER A 83 3.34 0.27 -15.55
N TYR A 84 2.19 0.94 -15.70
CA TYR A 84 1.74 1.37 -17.02
C TYR A 84 2.74 2.41 -17.52
N ASN A 85 3.49 2.07 -18.57
CA ASN A 85 4.34 3.02 -19.30
C ASN A 85 3.51 4.17 -19.88
#